data_AF-A0A9P5MKW7-F1
#
_entry.id   AF-A0A9P5MKW7-F1
#
_cell.length_a   1.000
_cell.length_b   1.000
_cell.length_c   1.000
_cell.angle_alpha   90.00
_cell.angle_beta   90.00
_cell.angle_gamma   90.00
#
_symmetry.space_group_name_H-M   'P 1'
#
loop_
_entity.id
_entity.type
_entity.pdbx_description
1 polymer ?
#
loop_
_entity_poly.entity_id
_entity_poly.type
_entity_poly.pdbx_seq_one_letter_code
_entity_poly.pdbx_strand_id
1 'polypeptide(L)'
;MALGTKVVGFATFGALARAYSLGIQRRNILENPATHLASAAFFGAVGYGVYYAEEKQGELIARKHKEIADRREALSAAEPVAATE
;
A
#
# COMPACT_ATOMS: atom_id res chain seq x y z
N MET A 1 6.99 10.52 -2.22
CA MET A 1 6.06 10.77 -3.36
C MET A 1 5.05 9.64 -3.54
N ALA A 2 4.41 9.13 -2.48
CA ALA A 2 3.48 7.99 -2.59
C ALA A 2 2.07 8.28 -2.06
N LEU A 3 1.90 9.26 -1.16
CA LEU A 3 0.59 9.57 -0.59
C LEU A 3 -0.39 10.14 -1.62
N GLY A 4 0.00 11.22 -2.32
CA GLY A 4 -0.86 11.87 -3.32
C GLY A 4 -1.31 10.89 -4.41
N THR A 5 -0.38 10.08 -4.94
CA THR A 5 -0.68 9.05 -5.95
C THR A 5 -1.64 8.00 -5.43
N LYS A 6 -1.48 7.52 -4.19
CA LYS A 6 -2.42 6.56 -3.59
C LYS A 6 -3.79 7.17 -3.38
N VAL A 7 -3.88 8.35 -2.78
CA VAL A 7 -5.16 9.01 -2.54
C VAL A 7 -5.88 9.30 -3.86
N VAL A 8 -5.19 9.85 -4.86
CA VAL A 8 -5.78 10.12 -6.18
C VAL A 8 -6.14 8.82 -6.91
N GLY A 9 -5.28 7.80 -6.86
CA GLY A 9 -5.54 6.50 -7.49
C GLY A 9 -6.77 5.82 -6.90
N PHE A 10 -6.87 5.74 -5.59
CA PHE A 10 -8.04 5.19 -4.91
C PHE A 10 -9.29 6.08 -5.09
N ALA A 11 -9.17 7.41 -5.06
CA ALA A 11 -10.31 8.29 -5.31
C ALA A 11 -10.86 8.12 -6.74
N THR A 12 -9.97 8.01 -7.73
CA THR A 12 -10.33 7.71 -9.12
C THR A 12 -11.01 6.35 -9.22
N PHE A 13 -10.47 5.34 -8.55
CA PHE A 13 -11.10 4.03 -8.45
C PHE A 13 -12.52 4.12 -7.87
N GLY A 14 -12.73 4.89 -6.80
CA GLY A 14 -14.05 5.07 -6.20
C GLY A 14 -15.07 5.72 -7.14
N ALA A 15 -14.66 6.76 -7.88
CA ALA A 15 -15.51 7.39 -8.88
C ALA A 15 -15.88 6.42 -10.02
N LEU A 16 -14.91 5.62 -10.48
CA LEU A 16 -15.10 4.60 -11.52
C LEU A 16 -15.95 3.43 -11.03
N ALA A 17 -15.79 2.99 -9.78
CA ALA A 17 -16.61 1.95 -9.18
C ALA A 17 -18.09 2.38 -9.16
N ARG A 18 -18.36 3.65 -8.86
CA ARG A 18 -19.71 4.21 -8.95
C ARG A 18 -20.24 4.25 -10.38
N ALA A 19 -19.43 4.70 -11.32
CA ALA A 19 -19.74 4.70 -12.76
C ALA A 19 -20.05 3.29 -13.28
N TYR A 20 -19.25 2.30 -12.88
CA TYR A 20 -19.41 0.90 -13.25
C TYR A 20 -20.71 0.30 -12.68
N SER A 21 -21.00 0.58 -11.40
CA SER A 21 -22.26 0.18 -10.76
C SER A 21 -23.50 0.71 -11.51
N LEU A 22 -23.47 1.97 -11.96
CA LEU A 22 -24.54 2.55 -12.78
C LEU A 22 -24.66 1.87 -14.15
N GLY A 23 -23.52 1.53 -14.77
CA GLY A 23 -23.49 0.77 -16.01
C GLY A 23 -24.15 -0.60 -15.91
N ILE A 24 -23.92 -1.33 -14.81
CA ILE A 24 -24.60 -2.62 -14.53
C ILE A 24 -26.11 -2.40 -14.40
N GLN A 25 -26.53 -1.34 -13.71
CA GLN A 25 -27.95 -0.99 -13.54
C GLN A 25 -28.60 -0.43 -14.82
N ARG A 26 -27.86 -0.34 -15.94
CA ARG A 26 -28.34 0.26 -17.21
C ARG A 26 -28.79 1.72 -17.03
N ARG A 27 -28.21 2.41 -16.05
CA ARG A 27 -28.46 3.83 -15.74
C ARG A 27 -27.38 4.71 -16.37
N ASN A 28 -27.64 6.01 -16.45
CA ASN A 28 -26.64 6.95 -16.94
C ASN A 28 -25.40 6.93 -16.03
N ILE A 29 -24.22 6.79 -16.62
CA ILE A 29 -22.95 6.59 -15.93
C ILE A 29 -22.53 7.81 -15.11
N LEU A 30 -23.04 9.00 -15.45
CA LEU A 30 -22.80 10.26 -14.73
C LEU A 30 -23.98 10.67 -13.85
N GLU A 31 -24.89 9.74 -13.58
CA GLU A 31 -26.07 10.02 -12.77
C GLU A 31 -25.69 10.29 -11.32
N ASN A 32 -26.17 11.43 -10.81
CA ASN A 32 -25.93 11.92 -9.45
C ASN A 32 -24.42 12.12 -9.15
N PRO A 33 -23.80 13.21 -9.65
CA PRO A 33 -22.37 13.47 -9.48
C PRO A 33 -21.94 13.58 -8.01
N ALA A 34 -22.85 13.95 -7.10
CA ALA A 34 -22.58 13.96 -5.67
C ALA A 34 -22.22 12.56 -5.14
N THR A 35 -22.85 11.50 -5.66
CA THR A 35 -22.52 10.13 -5.27
C THR A 35 -21.14 9.71 -5.79
N HIS A 36 -20.74 10.14 -6.98
CA HIS A 36 -19.38 9.89 -7.48
C HIS A 36 -18.34 10.58 -6.60
N LEU A 37 -18.60 11.81 -6.18
CA LEU A 37 -17.73 12.55 -5.28
C LEU A 37 -17.65 11.88 -3.90
N ALA A 38 -18.78 11.41 -3.37
CA ALA A 38 -18.82 10.67 -2.10
C ALA A 38 -18.03 9.35 -2.18
N SER A 39 -18.18 8.58 -3.27
CA SER A 39 -17.40 7.36 -3.49
C SER A 39 -15.91 7.69 -3.66
N ALA A 40 -15.56 8.72 -4.42
CA ALA A 40 -14.18 9.15 -4.58
C ALA A 40 -13.56 9.58 -3.24
N ALA A 41 -14.30 10.32 -2.40
CA ALA A 41 -13.87 10.71 -1.07
C ALA A 41 -13.67 9.49 -0.15
N PHE A 42 -14.63 8.55 -0.15
CA PHE A 42 -14.53 7.32 0.63
C PHE A 42 -13.28 6.50 0.26
N PHE A 43 -13.12 6.19 -1.03
CA PHE A 43 -11.95 5.41 -1.45
C PHE A 43 -10.65 6.20 -1.32
N GLY A 44 -10.65 7.53 -1.55
CA GLY A 44 -9.50 8.38 -1.29
C GLY A 44 -9.04 8.32 0.17
N ALA A 45 -9.98 8.30 1.13
CA ALA A 45 -9.68 8.11 2.55
C ALA A 45 -9.13 6.70 2.85
N VAL A 46 -9.62 5.66 2.17
CA VAL A 46 -9.02 4.32 2.24
C VAL A 46 -7.57 4.35 1.74
N GLY A 47 -7.30 5.00 0.60
CA GLY A 47 -5.95 5.15 0.05
C GLY A 47 -5.00 5.90 0.99
N TYR A 48 -5.51 6.90 1.72
CA TYR A 48 -4.76 7.56 2.79
C TYR A 48 -4.39 6.58 3.91
N GLY A 49 -5.33 5.77 4.39
CA GLY A 49 -5.05 4.73 5.40
C GLY A 49 -4.02 3.69 4.92
N VAL A 50 -4.14 3.23 3.67
CA VAL A 50 -3.18 2.29 3.06
C VAL A 50 -1.76 2.86 3.03
N TYR A 51 -1.61 4.16 2.78
CA TYR A 51 -0.29 4.79 2.81
C TYR A 51 0.43 4.61 4.16
N TYR A 52 -0.26 4.86 5.27
CA TYR A 52 0.32 4.70 6.61
C TYR A 52 0.60 3.24 6.95
N ALA A 53 -0.28 2.34 6.52
CA ALA A 53 -0.07 0.91 6.73
C ALA A 53 1.23 0.43 6.04
N GLU A 54 1.44 0.85 4.80
CA GLU A 54 2.67 0.51 4.07
C GLU A 54 3.92 1.14 4.68
N GLU A 55 3.84 2.37 5.21
CA GLU A 55 4.96 3.02 5.89
C GLU A 55 5.42 2.19 7.11
N LYS A 56 4.46 1.70 7.91
CA LYS A 56 4.74 0.80 9.04
C LYS A 56 5.31 -0.55 8.60
N GLN A 57 4.83 -1.10 7.49
CA GLN A 57 5.36 -2.34 6.95
C GLN A 57 6.81 -2.17 6.45
N GLY A 58 7.12 -1.06 5.79
CA GLY A 58 8.47 -0.74 5.34
C GLY A 58 9.48 -0.69 6.49
N GLU A 59 9.11 -0.05 7.60
CA GLU A 59 9.94 -0.02 8.82
C GLU A 59 10.18 -1.43 9.41
N LEU A 60 9.15 -2.29 9.41
CA LEU A 60 9.27 -3.66 9.91
C LEU A 60 10.18 -4.52 9.03
N ILE A 61 10.03 -4.41 7.71
CA ILE A 61 10.84 -5.13 6.73
C ILE A 61 12.31 -4.69 6.85
N ALA A 62 12.57 -3.38 6.90
CA ALA A 62 13.92 -2.84 7.06
C ALA A 62 14.60 -3.36 8.35
N ARG A 63 13.87 -3.38 9.47
CA ARG A 63 14.37 -3.96 10.72
C ARG A 63 14.71 -5.43 10.59
N LYS A 64 13.85 -6.22 9.93
CA LYS A 64 14.11 -7.65 9.72
C LYS A 64 15.28 -7.92 8.80
N HIS A 65 15.46 -7.12 7.75
CA HIS A 65 16.65 -7.21 6.91
C HIS A 65 17.93 -6.92 7.69
N LYS A 66 17.92 -5.90 8.56
CA LYS A 66 19.06 -5.60 9.44
C LYS A 66 19.37 -6.76 10.38
N GLU A 67 18.36 -7.32 11.04
CA GLU A 67 18.53 -8.46 11.94
C GLU A 67 19.13 -9.69 11.22
N ILE A 68 18.72 -9.94 9.97
CA ILE A 68 19.28 -11.02 9.16
C ILE A 68 20.74 -10.73 8.79
N ALA A 69 21.08 -9.48 8.45
CA ALA A 69 22.45 -9.09 8.13
C ALA A 69 23.38 -9.24 9.33
N ASP A 70 22.99 -8.71 10.50
CA ASP A 70 23.76 -8.80 11.75
C ASP A 70 24.03 -10.28 12.14
N ARG A 71 23.03 -11.15 11.97
CA ARG A 71 23.18 -12.60 12.21
C ARG A 71 24.13 -13.27 11.22
N ARG A 72 24.11 -12.87 9.95
CA ARG A 72 25.02 -13.40 8.93
C ARG A 72 26.46 -12.99 9.19
N GLU A 73 26.69 -11.73 9.58
CA GLU A 73 28.01 -11.24 9.98
C GLU A 73 28.53 -12.02 11.20
N ALA A 74 27.69 -12.20 12.23
CA ALA A 74 28.06 -12.99 13.42
C ALA A 74 28.44 -14.44 13.10
N LEU A 75 27.72 -15.09 12.17
CA LEU A 75 28.05 -16.46 11.73
C LEU A 75 29.36 -16.50 10.95
N SER A 76 29.58 -15.57 10.01
CA SER A 76 30.84 -15.49 9.26
C SER A 76 32.06 -15.16 10.13
N ALA A 77 31.85 -14.46 11.24
CA ALA A 77 32.88 -14.16 12.23
C ALA A 77 33.17 -15.34 13.18
N ALA A 78 32.26 -16.33 13.25
CA ALA A 78 32.43 -17.56 14.03
C ALA A 78 33.09 -18.70 13.21
N GLU A 79 33.03 -18.64 11.87
CA GLU A 79 33.68 -19.57 10.95
C GLU A 79 35.24 -19.58 10.93
N PRO A 80 36.01 -18.51 11.26
CA PRO A 80 37.46 -18.52 11.12
C PRO A 80 38.22 -19.31 12.20
N VAL A 81 37.53 -19.88 13.21
CA VAL A 81 38.17 -20.60 14.32
C VAL A 81 38.03 -22.13 14.21
N ALA A 82 37.06 -22.63 13.42
CA ALA A 82 36.80 -24.07 13.31
C ALA A 82 37.56 -24.77 12.17
N ALA A 83 38.26 -24.02 11.30
CA ALA A 83 39.01 -24.57 10.16
C ALA A 83 40.53 -24.74 10.43
N THR A 84 40.95 -24.61 11.69
CA THR A 84 42.33 -24.88 12.13
C THR A 84 42.33 -26.00 13.17
N GLU A 85 42.03 -27.23 12.76
CA GLU A 85 42.44 -28.45 13.46
C GLU A 85 42.92 -29.49 12.44
#